data_AF-A0A653BPK7-F1
#
_entry.id   AF-A0A653BPK7-F1
#
_cell.length_a   1.000
_cell.length_b   1.000
_cell.length_c   1.000
_cell.angle_alpha   90.00
_cell.angle_beta   90.00
_cell.angle_gamma   90.00
#
_symmetry.space_group_name_H-M   'P 1'
#
loop_
_entity.id
_entity.type
_entity.pdbx_description
1 polymer ?
#
loop_
_entity_poly.entity_id
_entity_poly.type
_entity_poly.pdbx_seq_one_letter_code
_entity_poly.pdbx_strand_id
1 'polypeptide(L)'
;MNELATKLIEDNKSPLMKFENVGSKLFFRCDNESSLKLVDDQVHHLEKLLSHSRVTRRNARGQATWCPEKKVAKVSIVTKGLIQNFGCQNKNGIILLPEEMCFLVEMNRLEVTQNEIP
;
A
#
# COMPACT_ATOMS: atom_id res chain seq x y z
N MET A 1 2.21 -29.78 2.55
CA MET A 1 1.92 -28.73 3.57
C MET A 1 1.49 -27.48 2.83
N ASN A 2 0.39 -26.85 3.25
CA ASN A 2 -0.21 -25.70 2.58
C ASN A 2 0.81 -24.53 2.55
N GLU A 3 1.18 -24.03 1.38
CA GLU A 3 2.19 -22.96 1.19
C GLU A 3 1.89 -21.72 2.04
N LEU A 4 0.60 -21.41 2.18
CA LEU A 4 0.08 -20.37 3.07
C LEU A 4 0.42 -20.62 4.55
N ALA A 5 0.33 -21.85 5.01
CA ALA A 5 0.61 -22.20 6.41
C ALA A 5 2.10 -22.05 6.74
N THR A 6 2.98 -22.43 5.81
CA THR A 6 4.43 -22.24 5.95
C THR A 6 4.77 -20.75 6.07
N LYS A 7 4.21 -19.93 5.17
CA LYS A 7 4.41 -18.48 5.18
C LYS A 7 3.94 -17.82 6.48
N LEU A 8 2.76 -18.20 6.97
CA LEU A 8 2.22 -17.67 8.24
C LEU A 8 3.08 -18.06 9.46
N ILE A 9 3.67 -19.26 9.45
CA ILE A 9 4.57 -19.71 10.52
C ILE A 9 5.89 -18.94 10.47
N GLU A 10 6.43 -18.68 9.28
CA GLU A 10 7.66 -17.88 9.10
C GLU A 10 7.47 -16.43 9.52
N ASP A 11 6.40 -15.78 9.08
CA ASP A 11 6.08 -14.40 9.44
C ASP A 11 5.88 -14.24 10.97
N ASN A 12 5.36 -15.26 11.65
CA ASN A 12 5.16 -15.25 13.11
C ASN A 12 6.46 -15.55 13.89
N LYS A 13 7.40 -16.32 13.33
CA LYS A 13 8.71 -16.57 13.95
C LYS A 13 9.61 -15.35 13.93
N SER A 14 9.44 -14.46 12.96
CA SER A 14 10.25 -13.24 12.82
C SER A 14 9.35 -12.03 12.56
N PRO A 15 8.56 -11.60 13.57
CA PRO A 15 7.66 -10.48 13.41
C PRO A 15 8.48 -9.21 13.12
N LEU A 16 8.09 -8.45 12.10
CA LEU A 16 8.65 -7.15 11.81
C LEU A 16 8.31 -6.16 12.93
N MET A 17 9.13 -6.16 13.98
CA MET A 17 9.06 -5.22 15.08
C MET A 17 9.75 -3.92 14.64
N LYS A 18 9.09 -2.78 14.89
CA LYS A 18 9.49 -1.39 14.56
C LYS A 18 10.89 -1.25 13.95
N PHE A 19 10.91 -0.84 12.68
CA PHE A 19 12.15 -0.56 11.97
C PHE A 19 12.66 0.84 12.34
N GLU A 20 13.79 0.89 13.06
CA GLU A 20 14.58 2.11 13.19
C GLU A 20 15.36 2.31 11.90
N ASN A 21 14.70 2.86 10.89
CA ASN A 21 15.41 3.34 9.71
C ASN A 21 16.29 4.50 10.18
N VAL A 22 17.60 4.45 9.91
CA VAL A 22 18.45 5.63 10.06
C VAL A 22 17.96 6.59 8.99
N GLY A 23 17.08 7.53 9.38
CA GLY A 23 16.29 8.40 8.48
C GLY A 23 17.12 9.38 7.64
N SER A 24 18.39 9.12 7.43
CA SER A 24 19.26 9.89 6.58
C SER A 24 19.10 9.36 5.16
N LYS A 25 18.48 10.15 4.29
CA LYS A 25 18.62 9.97 2.85
C LYS A 25 20.13 9.94 2.56
N LEU A 26 20.69 8.76 2.28
CA LEU A 26 22.12 8.57 2.02
C LEU A 26 22.42 9.10 0.60
N PHE A 27 22.46 10.42 0.47
CA PHE A 27 22.87 11.11 -0.76
C PHE A 27 24.39 11.22 -0.91
N PHE A 28 25.16 10.61 -0.01
CA PHE A 28 26.61 10.72 0.00
C PHE A 28 27.27 9.54 -0.69
N ARG A 29 28.16 9.84 -1.63
CA ARG A 29 29.03 8.87 -2.31
C ARG A 29 29.86 8.15 -1.25
N CYS A 30 29.70 6.83 -1.16
CA CYS A 30 30.44 6.00 -0.21
C CYS A 30 31.78 5.60 -0.84
N ASP A 31 32.84 6.28 -0.44
CA ASP A 31 34.19 6.08 -1.03
C ASP A 31 35.07 5.13 -0.19
N ASN A 32 34.58 4.68 0.96
CA ASN A 32 35.27 3.78 1.89
C ASN A 32 34.53 2.44 2.04
N GLU A 33 35.29 1.34 2.14
CA GLU A 33 34.78 -0.04 2.25
C GLU A 33 33.75 -0.23 3.37
N SER A 34 33.94 0.45 4.51
CA SER A 34 33.02 0.37 5.64
C SER A 34 31.64 0.94 5.33
N SER A 35 31.56 2.02 4.57
CA SER A 35 30.28 2.63 4.21
C SER A 35 29.59 1.90 3.08
N LEU A 36 30.36 1.32 2.15
CA LEU A 36 29.81 0.44 1.11
C LEU A 36 29.12 -0.79 1.73
N LYS A 37 29.78 -1.45 2.70
CA LYS A 37 29.16 -2.56 3.45
C LYS A 37 27.90 -2.13 4.18
N LEU A 38 27.92 -0.96 4.81
CA LEU A 38 26.73 -0.42 5.49
C LEU A 38 25.59 -0.16 4.50
N VAL A 39 25.86 0.36 3.31
CA VAL A 39 24.85 0.55 2.26
C VAL A 39 24.30 -0.79 1.80
N ASP A 40 25.15 -1.77 1.52
CA ASP A 40 24.71 -3.11 1.09
C ASP A 40 23.84 -3.80 2.14
N ASP A 41 24.22 -3.72 3.42
CA ASP A 41 23.45 -4.25 4.54
C ASP A 41 22.08 -3.57 4.68
N GLN A 42 22.00 -2.25 4.41
CA GLN A 42 20.75 -1.50 4.43
C GLN A 42 19.87 -1.82 3.22
N VAL A 43 20.45 -1.95 2.03
CA VAL A 43 19.73 -2.35 0.81
C VAL A 43 19.16 -3.75 1.00
N HIS A 44 19.97 -4.71 1.44
CA HIS A 44 19.53 -6.08 1.69
C HIS A 44 18.38 -6.15 2.71
N HIS A 45 18.45 -5.36 3.77
CA HIS A 45 17.36 -5.27 4.75
C HIS A 45 16.09 -4.62 4.17
N LEU A 46 16.22 -3.58 3.34
CA LEU A 46 15.08 -2.96 2.67
C LEU A 46 14.41 -3.92 1.67
N GLU A 47 15.19 -4.64 0.89
CA GLU A 47 14.68 -5.68 -0.03
C GLU A 47 13.92 -6.76 0.74
N LYS A 48 14.49 -7.24 1.85
CA LYS A 48 13.82 -8.20 2.73
C LYS A 48 12.52 -7.65 3.28
N LEU A 49 12.48 -6.39 3.73
CA LEU A 49 11.24 -5.75 4.19
C LEU A 49 10.17 -5.66 3.10
N LEU A 50 10.56 -5.25 1.90
CA LEU A 50 9.66 -5.12 0.75
C LEU A 50 9.16 -6.48 0.24
N SER A 51 9.90 -7.57 0.53
CA SER A 51 9.49 -8.93 0.19
C SER A 51 8.31 -9.45 1.04
N HIS A 52 8.08 -8.88 2.22
CA HIS A 52 6.95 -9.30 3.06
C HIS A 52 5.63 -8.80 2.48
N SER A 53 4.64 -9.70 2.38
CA SER A 53 3.31 -9.32 1.90
C SER A 53 2.66 -8.37 2.90
N ARG A 54 2.29 -7.17 2.42
CA ARG A 54 1.49 -6.22 3.21
C ARG A 54 0.19 -6.89 3.62
N VAL A 55 0.00 -7.07 4.92
CA VAL A 55 -1.30 -7.43 5.47
C VAL A 55 -2.22 -6.23 5.27
N THR A 56 -3.36 -6.43 4.60
CA THR A 56 -4.41 -5.43 4.45
C THR A 56 -4.87 -4.99 5.84
N ARG A 57 -4.36 -3.86 6.33
CA ARG A 57 -4.85 -3.26 7.57
C ARG A 57 -6.34 -2.99 7.40
N ARG A 58 -7.14 -3.33 8.40
CA ARG A 58 -8.53 -2.85 8.47
C ARG A 58 -8.48 -1.33 8.46
N ASN A 59 -8.81 -0.73 7.32
CA ASN A 59 -8.87 0.71 7.14
C ASN A 59 -10.34 1.14 7.26
N ALA A 60 -10.58 2.28 7.91
CA ALA A 60 -11.90 2.91 7.95
C ALA A 60 -12.25 3.62 6.62
N ARG A 61 -11.27 3.74 5.71
CA ARG A 61 -11.43 4.27 4.36
C ARG A 61 -11.88 3.20 3.37
N GLY A 62 -12.70 3.60 2.40
CA GLY A 62 -12.90 2.80 1.21
C GLY A 62 -11.61 2.71 0.40
N GLN A 63 -11.53 1.74 -0.52
CA GLN A 63 -10.43 1.65 -1.48
C GLN A 63 -10.99 1.69 -2.89
N ALA A 64 -10.31 2.42 -3.77
CA ALA A 64 -10.62 2.44 -5.19
C ALA A 64 -9.35 2.36 -6.04
N THR A 65 -9.53 1.91 -7.27
CA THR A 65 -8.49 1.91 -8.29
C THR A 65 -8.86 2.93 -9.36
N TRP A 66 -7.97 3.88 -9.62
CA TRP A 66 -8.13 4.85 -10.69
C TRP A 66 -7.94 4.18 -12.05
N CYS A 67 -8.86 4.44 -12.98
CA CYS A 67 -8.81 3.96 -14.36
C CYS A 67 -8.68 5.18 -15.30
N PRO A 68 -7.46 5.60 -15.66
CA PRO A 68 -7.24 6.83 -16.45
C PRO A 68 -7.96 6.81 -17.80
N GLU A 69 -7.97 5.67 -18.49
CA GLU A 69 -8.59 5.50 -19.80
C GLU A 69 -10.09 5.83 -19.80
N LYS A 70 -10.75 5.51 -18.68
CA LYS A 70 -12.20 5.71 -18.51
C LYS A 70 -12.52 6.95 -17.68
N LYS A 71 -11.50 7.64 -17.16
CA LYS A 71 -11.61 8.79 -16.26
C LYS A 71 -12.55 8.53 -15.07
N VAL A 72 -12.45 7.34 -14.47
CA VAL A 72 -13.27 6.95 -13.31
C VAL A 72 -12.45 6.16 -12.31
N ALA A 73 -12.89 6.17 -11.05
CA ALA A 73 -12.34 5.29 -10.02
C ALA A 73 -13.30 4.12 -9.75
N LYS A 74 -12.78 2.89 -9.76
CA LYS A 74 -13.54 1.70 -9.42
C LYS A 74 -13.31 1.35 -7.95
N VAL A 75 -14.37 1.34 -7.15
CA VAL A 75 -14.27 0.97 -5.73
C VAL A 75 -14.03 -0.53 -5.59
N SER A 76 -12.95 -0.91 -4.93
CA SER A 76 -12.57 -2.29 -4.62
C SER A 76 -13.00 -2.71 -3.22
N ILE A 77 -12.94 -1.80 -2.25
CA ILE A 77 -13.39 -2.03 -0.87
C ILE A 77 -14.32 -0.91 -0.44
N VAL A 78 -15.45 -1.31 0.12
CA VAL A 78 -16.44 -0.40 0.68
C VAL A 78 -16.33 -0.41 2.20
N THR A 79 -16.29 0.78 2.81
CA THR A 79 -16.57 0.96 4.23
C THR A 79 -17.99 1.48 4.47
N LYS A 80 -18.59 1.08 5.60
CA LYS A 80 -19.99 1.44 5.93
C LYS A 80 -20.19 2.96 5.87
N GLY A 81 -21.21 3.39 5.13
CA GLY A 81 -21.58 4.80 4.99
C GLY A 81 -21.03 5.51 3.74
N LEU A 82 -20.07 4.92 3.01
CA LEU A 82 -19.52 5.53 1.80
C LEU A 82 -20.49 5.43 0.60
N ILE A 83 -21.20 4.31 0.45
CA ILE A 83 -22.01 4.01 -0.75
C ILE A 83 -23.32 4.79 -0.79
N GLN A 84 -23.87 5.21 0.35
CA GLN A 84 -25.26 5.71 0.34
C GLN A 84 -25.44 6.96 -0.53
N ASN A 85 -24.39 7.75 -0.73
CA ASN A 85 -24.50 9.07 -1.35
C ASN A 85 -23.50 9.34 -2.50
N PHE A 86 -22.59 8.42 -2.84
CA PHE A 86 -21.53 8.66 -3.83
C PHE A 86 -21.37 7.51 -4.83
N GLY A 87 -21.16 7.89 -6.08
CA GLY A 87 -20.89 6.98 -7.19
C GLY A 87 -22.14 6.37 -7.83
N CYS A 88 -21.91 5.74 -8.97
CA CYS A 88 -22.90 4.95 -9.68
C CYS A 88 -22.62 3.47 -9.47
N GLN A 89 -23.62 2.73 -8.98
CA GLN A 89 -23.54 1.28 -8.85
C GLN A 89 -23.97 0.59 -10.14
N ASN A 90 -23.09 -0.26 -10.68
CA ASN A 90 -23.40 -1.11 -11.83
C ASN A 90 -23.06 -2.58 -11.53
N LYS A 91 -23.26 -3.47 -12.52
CA LYS A 91 -22.95 -4.90 -12.39
C LYS A 91 -21.47 -5.19 -12.07
N ASN A 92 -20.58 -4.24 -12.35
CA ASN A 92 -19.13 -4.37 -12.16
C ASN A 92 -18.63 -3.76 -10.84
N GLY A 93 -19.52 -3.18 -10.03
CA GLY A 93 -19.20 -2.54 -8.75
C GLY A 93 -19.64 -1.09 -8.69
N ILE A 94 -19.05 -0.33 -7.77
CA ILE A 94 -19.29 1.10 -7.63
C ILE A 94 -18.22 1.85 -8.41
N ILE A 95 -18.67 2.80 -9.22
CA ILE A 95 -17.81 3.69 -10.00
C ILE A 95 -18.00 5.11 -9.49
N LEU A 96 -16.89 5.79 -9.21
CA LEU A 96 -16.85 7.19 -8.82
C LEU A 96 -16.38 8.03 -10.00
N LEU A 97 -17.04 9.18 -10.18
CA LEU A 97 -16.53 10.24 -11.04
C LEU A 97 -15.27 10.87 -10.45
N PRO A 98 -14.43 11.55 -11.25
CA PRO A 98 -13.22 12.20 -10.76
C PRO A 98 -13.47 13.15 -9.59
N GLU A 99 -14.56 13.91 -9.64
CA GLU A 99 -14.93 14.91 -8.64
C GLU A 99 -15.34 14.25 -7.31
N GLU A 100 -16.13 13.18 -7.38
CA GLU A 100 -16.54 12.39 -6.20
C GLU A 100 -15.33 11.70 -5.57
N MET A 101 -14.44 11.16 -6.40
CA MET A 101 -13.19 10.54 -5.95
C MET A 101 -12.31 11.58 -5.23
N CYS A 102 -12.03 12.73 -5.84
CA CYS A 102 -11.24 13.79 -5.23
C CYS A 102 -11.84 14.25 -3.91
N PHE A 103 -13.15 14.50 -3.87
CA PHE A 103 -13.87 14.87 -2.65
C PHE A 103 -13.70 13.82 -1.53
N LEU A 104 -13.85 12.53 -1.85
CA LEU A 104 -13.72 11.46 -0.86
C LEU A 104 -12.27 11.26 -0.37
N VAL A 105 -11.27 11.52 -1.23
CA VAL A 105 -9.86 11.53 -0.86
C VAL A 105 -9.56 12.70 0.09
N GLU A 106 -10.02 13.91 -0.25
CA GLU A 106 -9.87 15.11 0.60
C GLU A 106 -10.54 14.93 1.97
N MET A 107 -11.73 14.32 2.00
CA MET A 107 -12.46 14.02 3.24
C MET A 107 -11.86 12.85 4.02
N ASN A 108 -10.74 12.29 3.56
CA ASN A 108 -10.04 11.18 4.19
C ASN A 108 -10.91 9.92 4.33
N ARG A 109 -11.82 9.72 3.37
CA ARG A 109 -12.80 8.62 3.33
C ARG A 109 -12.45 7.55 2.29
N LEU A 110 -11.57 7.87 1.34
CA LEU A 110 -11.17 6.98 0.25
C LEU A 110 -9.65 6.98 0.08
N GLU A 111 -9.08 5.79 -0.14
CA GLU A 111 -7.72 5.60 -0.62
C GLU A 111 -7.80 5.16 -2.08
N VAL A 112 -7.08 5.83 -2.96
CA VAL A 112 -7.07 5.55 -4.39
C VAL A 112 -5.71 4.98 -4.74
N THR A 113 -5.69 3.99 -5.63
CA THR A 113 -4.45 3.45 -6.18
C THR A 113 -4.50 3.47 -7.70
N GLN A 114 -3.35 3.61 -8.34
CA GLN A 114 -3.15 3.38 -9.77
C GLN A 114 -2.06 2.33 -9.92
N ASN A 115 -2.38 1.18 -10.51
CA ASN A 115 -1.43 0.05 -10.64
C ASN A 115 -0.78 -0.35 -9.30
N GLU A 116 -1.60 -0.45 -8.24
CA GLU A 116 -1.16 -0.78 -6.86
C GLU A 116 -0.30 0.31 -6.17
N ILE A 117 -0.12 1.47 -6.82
CA ILE A 117 0.59 2.62 -6.27
C ILE A 117 -0.45 3.62 -5.72
N PRO A 118 -0.38 4.04 -4.44
CA PRO A 118 -1.26 5.07 -3.87
C PRO A 118 -1.16 6.43 -4.55
#